data_AF-A0A914LIU3-F1
#
_entry.id   AF-A0A914LIU3-F1
#
_cell.length_a   1.000
_cell.length_b   1.000
_cell.length_c   1.000
_cell.angle_alpha   90.00
_cell.angle_beta   90.00
_cell.angle_gamma   90.00
#
_symmetry.space_group_name_H-M   'P 1'
#
loop_
_entity.id
_entity.type
_entity.pdbx_description
1 polymer ?
#
loop_
_entity_poly.entity_id
_entity_poly.type
_entity_poly.pdbx_seq_one_letter_code
_entity_poly.pdbx_strand_id
1 'polypeptide(L)'
;IDWPLRLDTSSPNSDWLLYILEEPLIRHNGQFRRCPIINTHLPSSKLINPLNIYNDATLKLDYYLSKSPYRQRKPRNLILINSTKEEEENLKLIRQGSILQLNSPLWPKWINEESGERVKVVDINCKDNSARCVQLTCHFDYIGSNDSALIEIRARLWNWTFSAEDYRQFDYIAITSEGFIELDPSQGILEEKSNNFARITTRAYPDRPQQEDHINLWILLLSILIGFGLLGILILCCWHFGFFNRKRPQLELHQAHYAREREEMEESFGMGL
;
A
#
# COMPACT_ATOMS: atom_id res chain seq x y z
N ILE A 1 25.25 10.61 8.67
CA ILE A 1 24.27 9.60 8.17
C ILE A 1 23.71 10.11 6.86
N ASP A 2 23.88 9.35 5.79
CA ASP A 2 23.30 9.62 4.49
C ASP A 2 21.86 9.09 4.47
N TRP A 3 20.90 10.01 4.49
CA TRP A 3 19.48 9.70 4.60
C TRP A 3 18.76 9.85 3.26
N PRO A 4 18.17 8.79 2.69
CA PRO A 4 17.49 8.85 1.40
C PRO A 4 16.12 9.54 1.51
N LEU A 5 16.04 10.78 1.06
CA LEU A 5 14.86 11.62 1.23
C LEU A 5 13.89 11.52 0.05
N ARG A 6 14.42 11.59 -1.17
CA ARG A 6 13.65 11.61 -2.42
C ARG A 6 14.31 10.74 -3.47
N LEU A 7 13.55 10.35 -4.49
CA LEU A 7 14.13 9.74 -5.69
C LEU A 7 15.02 10.74 -6.43
N ASP A 8 16.08 10.24 -7.06
CA ASP A 8 16.91 11.05 -7.93
C ASP A 8 16.43 11.02 -9.38
N THR A 9 15.52 11.94 -9.70
CA THR A 9 14.97 12.11 -11.05
C THR A 9 15.53 13.36 -11.72
N SER A 10 15.35 13.52 -13.03
CA SER A 10 15.67 14.77 -13.73
C SER A 10 14.79 15.95 -13.28
N SER A 11 13.56 15.67 -12.81
CA SER A 11 12.63 16.68 -12.29
C SER A 11 13.08 17.29 -10.94
N PRO A 12 12.89 18.60 -10.72
CA PRO A 12 13.13 19.23 -9.41
C PRO A 12 12.09 18.79 -8.36
N ASN A 13 10.88 18.41 -8.78
CA ASN A 13 9.82 17.88 -7.92
C ASN A 13 9.81 16.35 -7.95
N SER A 14 10.90 15.75 -7.48
CA SER A 14 10.99 14.31 -7.37
C SER A 14 10.13 13.77 -6.23
N ASP A 15 9.61 12.56 -6.42
CA ASP A 15 8.80 11.86 -5.44
C ASP A 15 9.58 11.57 -4.15
N TRP A 16 8.87 11.61 -3.02
CA TRP A 16 9.47 11.40 -1.70
C TRP A 16 9.70 9.90 -1.42
N LEU A 17 10.72 9.57 -0.62
CA LEU A 17 10.98 8.21 -0.17
C LEU A 17 10.66 8.10 1.33
N LEU A 18 11.58 8.57 2.16
CA LEU A 18 11.48 8.60 3.61
C LEU A 18 11.63 10.04 4.10
N TYR A 19 10.53 10.64 4.54
CA TYR A 19 10.57 11.97 5.15
C TYR A 19 10.63 11.85 6.67
N ILE A 20 11.44 12.73 7.26
CA ILE A 20 11.66 12.78 8.70
C ILE A 20 10.51 13.57 9.34
N LEU A 21 10.02 13.11 10.49
CA LEU A 21 8.90 13.73 11.19
C LEU A 21 9.32 14.79 12.20
N GLU A 22 10.50 14.61 12.80
CA GLU A 22 11.07 15.48 13.82
C GLU A 22 12.59 15.39 13.78
N GLU A 23 13.28 16.37 14.36
CA GLU A 23 14.74 16.33 14.47
C GLU A 23 15.20 15.04 15.16
N PRO A 24 16.24 14.36 14.65
CA PRO A 24 16.78 13.18 15.29
C PRO A 24 17.15 13.43 16.76
N LEU A 25 16.89 12.45 17.61
CA LEU A 25 17.19 12.53 19.03
C LEU A 25 18.39 11.67 19.37
N ILE A 26 19.33 12.25 20.10
CA ILE A 26 20.47 11.55 20.67
C ILE A 26 20.14 11.22 22.12
N ARG A 27 20.25 9.94 22.48
CA ARG A 27 20.15 9.47 23.85
C ARG A 27 21.53 9.05 24.33
N HIS A 28 21.99 9.66 25.43
CA HIS A 28 23.25 9.32 26.06
C HIS A 28 23.15 9.59 27.56
N ASN A 29 23.48 8.61 28.41
CA ASN A 29 23.40 8.73 29.87
C ASN A 29 22.07 9.30 30.42
N GLY A 30 20.95 8.89 29.80
CA GLY A 30 19.61 9.34 30.20
C GLY A 30 19.26 10.78 29.80
N GLN A 31 20.17 11.49 29.14
CA GLN A 31 19.90 12.80 28.55
C GLN A 31 19.47 12.66 27.10
N PHE A 32 18.60 13.58 26.68
CA PHE A 32 18.11 13.69 25.32
C PHE A 32 18.60 15.00 24.72
N ARG A 33 19.21 14.93 23.53
CA ARG A 33 19.62 16.11 22.77
C ARG A 33 19.12 16.02 21.35
N ARG A 34 18.73 17.15 20.78
CA ARG A 34 18.33 17.23 19.38
C ARG A 34 19.57 17.35 18.51
N CYS A 35 19.56 16.61 17.41
CA CYS A 35 20.55 16.71 16.37
C CYS A 35 19.96 17.56 15.23
N PRO A 36 20.40 18.82 15.06
CA PRO A 36 19.86 19.67 14.02
C PRO A 36 20.26 19.13 12.64
N ILE A 37 19.34 19.15 11.70
CA ILE A 37 19.64 18.78 10.32
C ILE A 37 20.25 19.99 9.62
N ILE A 38 21.57 19.93 9.41
CA ILE A 38 22.31 20.95 8.69
C ILE A 38 22.31 20.56 7.21
N ASN A 39 21.61 21.34 6.40
CA ASN A 39 21.63 21.19 4.94
C ASN A 39 22.01 22.54 4.32
N THR A 40 22.99 22.53 3.43
CA THR A 40 23.49 23.71 2.72
C THR A 40 22.50 24.23 1.66
N HIS A 41 21.56 23.41 1.21
CA HIS A 41 20.68 23.71 0.08
C HIS A 41 19.22 23.98 0.46
N LEU A 42 18.72 23.48 1.59
CA LEU A 42 17.31 23.62 2.00
C LEU A 42 17.17 23.92 3.50
N PRO A 43 16.24 24.80 3.91
CA PRO A 43 15.96 25.03 5.32
C PRO A 43 15.31 23.80 5.97
N SER A 44 15.65 23.53 7.23
CA SER A 44 15.20 22.35 7.99
C SER A 44 13.66 22.25 8.08
N SER A 45 12.95 23.38 8.05
CA SER A 45 11.48 23.43 8.05
C SER A 45 10.81 22.85 6.81
N LYS A 46 11.51 22.78 5.67
CA LYS A 46 11.00 22.18 4.43
C LYS A 46 11.36 20.69 4.32
N LEU A 47 12.29 20.23 5.17
CA LEU A 47 12.80 18.87 5.20
C LEU A 47 12.07 18.00 6.22
N ILE A 48 11.70 18.61 7.35
CA ILE A 48 11.04 17.96 8.47
C ILE A 48 9.54 18.14 8.33
N ASN A 49 8.80 17.02 8.42
CA ASN A 49 7.35 16.95 8.41
C ASN A 49 6.70 17.83 7.32
N PRO A 50 7.05 17.63 6.03
CA PRO A 50 6.58 18.46 4.93
C PRO A 50 5.05 18.46 4.76
N LEU A 51 4.38 17.39 5.20
CA LEU A 51 2.92 17.24 5.20
C LEU A 51 2.24 17.73 6.48
N ASN A 52 3.01 18.25 7.45
CA ASN A 52 2.51 18.69 8.75
C ASN A 52 1.61 17.66 9.48
N ILE A 53 1.93 16.36 9.35
CA ILE A 53 1.11 15.26 9.89
C ILE A 53 1.10 15.25 11.42
N TYR A 54 2.22 15.61 12.03
CA TYR A 54 2.35 15.77 13.47
C TYR A 54 2.39 17.25 13.83
N ASN A 55 1.20 17.86 13.93
CA ASN A 55 1.03 19.23 14.37
C ASN A 55 0.92 19.37 15.91
N ASP A 56 0.61 18.27 16.61
CA ASP A 56 0.55 18.24 18.07
C ASP A 56 1.91 17.88 18.69
N ALA A 57 2.38 18.72 19.62
CA ALA A 57 3.59 18.48 20.41
C ALA A 57 3.51 17.18 21.23
N THR A 58 2.31 16.69 21.58
CA THR A 58 2.17 15.45 22.34
C THR A 58 2.53 14.19 21.55
N LEU A 59 2.59 14.28 20.22
CA LEU A 59 2.92 13.16 19.35
C LEU A 59 4.42 13.05 19.03
N LYS A 60 5.17 14.11 19.37
CA LYS A 60 6.63 14.15 19.23
C LYS A 60 7.30 13.20 20.20
N LEU A 61 8.38 12.57 19.77
CA LEU A 61 9.08 11.58 20.55
C LEU A 61 9.68 12.19 21.82
N ASP A 62 10.23 13.40 21.75
CA ASP A 62 10.78 14.11 22.91
C ASP A 62 9.74 14.31 24.04
N TYR A 63 8.48 14.56 23.69
CA TYR A 63 7.37 14.60 24.64
C TYR A 63 7.15 13.25 25.33
N TYR A 64 7.12 12.13 24.60
CA TYR A 64 6.99 10.80 25.22
C TYR A 64 8.16 10.48 26.16
N LEU A 65 9.38 10.89 25.79
CA LEU A 65 10.59 10.62 26.57
C LEU A 65 10.69 11.46 27.82
N SER A 66 10.30 12.73 27.76
CA SER A 66 10.22 13.60 28.94
C SER A 66 9.18 13.15 29.96
N LYS A 67 8.14 12.42 29.53
CA LYS A 67 6.99 12.03 30.35
C LYS A 67 7.00 10.59 30.83
N SER A 68 8.11 9.87 30.73
CA SER A 68 8.24 8.48 31.19
C SER A 68 8.79 8.36 32.62
N PRO A 69 7.95 8.45 33.68
CA PRO A 69 8.05 7.56 34.81
C PRO A 69 7.15 6.34 34.55
N TYR A 70 7.66 5.15 34.83
CA TYR A 70 6.94 3.86 34.78
C TYR A 70 5.49 4.00 35.28
N ARG A 71 4.52 4.17 34.38
CA ARG A 71 3.11 4.18 34.74
C ARG A 71 2.26 3.75 33.56
N GLN A 72 1.86 2.48 33.58
CA GLN A 72 0.88 1.95 32.65
C GLN A 72 -0.39 2.79 32.71
N ARG A 73 -0.80 3.35 31.58
CA ARG A 73 -2.14 3.90 31.40
C ARG A 73 -2.74 3.37 30.11
N LYS A 74 -3.98 2.88 30.25
CA LYS A 74 -4.84 2.31 29.21
C LYS A 74 -4.87 3.18 27.95
N PRO A 75 -4.95 2.58 26.75
CA PRO A 75 -5.07 3.32 25.51
C PRO A 75 -6.33 4.21 25.53
N ARG A 76 -6.17 5.48 25.16
CA ARG A 76 -7.29 6.32 24.74
C ARG A 76 -7.69 5.89 23.34
N ASN A 77 -8.99 5.75 23.11
CA ASN A 77 -9.54 5.55 21.77
C ASN A 77 -9.07 6.70 20.86
N LEU A 78 -8.26 6.38 19.84
CA LEU A 78 -7.96 7.33 18.77
C LEU A 78 -9.25 7.58 18.00
N ILE A 79 -9.65 8.85 17.93
CA ILE A 79 -10.69 9.30 17.02
C ILE A 79 -10.08 9.28 15.62
N LEU A 80 -10.59 8.40 14.76
CA LEU A 80 -10.28 8.37 13.35
C LEU A 80 -10.85 9.64 12.73
N ILE A 81 -9.98 10.54 12.26
CA ILE A 81 -10.41 11.71 11.48
C ILE A 81 -10.76 11.18 10.09
N ASN A 82 -12.03 11.30 9.69
CA ASN A 82 -12.46 11.00 8.33
C ASN A 82 -11.85 12.05 7.38
N SER A 83 -10.91 11.63 6.53
CA SER A 83 -10.37 12.51 5.49
C SER A 83 -11.47 12.82 4.46
N THR A 84 -11.63 14.09 4.16
CA THR A 84 -12.64 14.63 3.25
C THR A 84 -12.32 14.25 1.80
N LYS A 85 -13.36 14.01 0.99
CA LYS A 85 -13.33 13.69 -0.45
C LYS A 85 -12.53 14.68 -1.33
N GLU A 86 -12.20 15.84 -0.78
CA GLU A 86 -11.39 16.90 -1.43
C GLU A 86 -9.92 16.49 -1.66
N GLU A 87 -9.41 15.51 -0.89
CA GLU A 87 -8.06 14.95 -1.09
C GLU A 87 -8.00 14.02 -2.32
N GLU A 88 -9.13 13.40 -2.68
CA GLU A 88 -9.23 12.42 -3.77
C GLU A 88 -9.24 13.07 -5.17
N GLU A 89 -9.79 14.28 -5.28
CA GLU A 89 -9.78 15.04 -6.55
C GLU A 89 -8.39 15.64 -6.85
N ASN A 90 -7.68 16.10 -5.81
CA ASN A 90 -6.29 16.55 -5.94
C ASN A 90 -5.32 15.37 -6.17
N LEU A 91 -5.68 14.15 -5.77
CA LEU A 91 -4.93 12.91 -6.02
C LEU A 91 -4.96 12.45 -7.48
N LYS A 92 -6.01 12.77 -8.24
CA LYS A 92 -6.13 12.38 -9.65
C LYS A 92 -5.15 13.12 -10.57
N LEU A 93 -4.59 14.24 -10.10
CA LEU A 93 -3.78 15.15 -10.91
C LEU A 93 -2.26 14.89 -10.83
N ILE A 94 -1.79 13.93 -10.02
CA ILE A 94 -0.35 13.62 -9.86
C ILE A 94 0.00 12.23 -10.45
N ARG A 95 -0.63 11.83 -11.56
CA ARG A 95 -0.20 10.62 -12.29
C ARG A 95 1.07 10.90 -13.11
N GLN A 96 2.23 10.95 -12.47
CA GLN A 96 3.53 10.90 -13.17
C GLN A 96 4.69 10.68 -12.17
N GLY A 97 4.82 9.45 -11.68
CA GLY A 97 6.04 8.96 -11.08
C GLY A 97 6.44 7.70 -11.82
N SER A 98 7.20 7.83 -12.91
CA SER A 98 7.68 6.70 -13.68
C SER A 98 9.15 6.42 -13.38
N ILE A 99 9.50 5.15 -13.15
CA ILE A 99 10.89 4.67 -13.01
C ILE A 99 11.75 5.09 -14.22
N LEU A 100 11.11 5.37 -15.36
CA LEU A 100 11.69 5.88 -16.60
C LEU A 100 12.40 7.25 -16.49
N GLN A 101 12.22 8.02 -15.42
CA GLN A 101 12.84 9.35 -15.26
C GLN A 101 13.96 9.42 -14.21
N LEU A 102 14.45 8.28 -13.73
CA LEU A 102 15.56 8.25 -12.78
C LEU A 102 16.89 8.59 -13.49
N ASN A 103 17.74 9.39 -12.85
CA ASN A 103 19.05 9.77 -13.41
C ASN A 103 20.04 8.59 -13.40
N SER A 104 19.87 7.68 -12.45
CA SER A 104 20.64 6.45 -12.31
C SER A 104 19.77 5.22 -12.60
N PRO A 105 20.30 4.20 -13.28
CA PRO A 105 19.56 2.97 -13.52
C PRO A 105 19.34 2.21 -12.19
N LEU A 106 18.09 1.77 -11.96
CA LEU A 106 17.77 0.81 -10.91
C LEU A 106 18.09 -0.60 -11.38
N TRP A 107 18.92 -1.32 -10.61
CA TRP A 107 19.34 -2.68 -10.94
C TRP A 107 18.53 -3.69 -10.12
N PRO A 108 17.54 -4.38 -10.71
CA PRO A 108 16.81 -5.40 -9.99
C PRO A 108 17.69 -6.60 -9.69
N LYS A 109 17.56 -7.13 -8.48
CA LYS A 109 18.32 -8.28 -7.98
C LYS A 109 17.36 -9.36 -7.52
N TRP A 110 17.70 -10.60 -7.83
CA TRP A 110 17.03 -11.76 -7.28
C TRP A 110 17.78 -12.19 -6.03
N ILE A 111 17.07 -12.22 -4.90
CA ILE A 111 17.62 -12.68 -3.63
C ILE A 111 16.79 -13.86 -3.13
N ASN A 112 17.40 -14.70 -2.30
CA ASN A 112 16.68 -15.73 -1.57
C ASN A 112 16.39 -15.18 -0.17
N GLU A 113 15.12 -15.11 0.22
CA GLU A 113 14.76 -14.78 1.60
C GLU A 113 15.09 -15.93 2.56
N GLU A 114 15.10 -15.64 3.86
CA GLU A 114 15.24 -16.67 4.91
C GLU A 114 14.11 -17.71 4.87
N SER A 115 12.95 -17.36 4.32
CA SER A 115 11.84 -18.26 4.04
C SER A 115 12.14 -19.30 2.95
N GLY A 116 13.22 -19.10 2.18
CA GLY A 116 13.58 -19.91 1.00
C GLY A 116 12.91 -19.44 -0.30
N GLU A 117 12.08 -18.39 -0.26
CA GLU A 117 11.45 -17.82 -1.44
C GLU A 117 12.42 -16.95 -2.25
N ARG A 118 12.32 -17.03 -3.58
CA ARG A 118 13.09 -16.17 -4.51
C ARG A 118 12.30 -14.91 -4.80
N VAL A 119 12.83 -13.78 -4.36
CA VAL A 119 12.19 -12.48 -4.51
C VAL A 119 13.02 -11.54 -5.37
N LYS A 120 12.34 -10.75 -6.20
CA LYS A 120 12.88 -9.69 -7.06
C LYS A 120 12.81 -8.37 -6.31
N VAL A 121 13.98 -7.83 -5.97
CA VAL A 121 14.13 -6.65 -5.12
C VAL A 121 14.93 -5.59 -5.85
N VAL A 122 14.65 -4.34 -5.55
CA VAL A 122 15.45 -3.19 -5.98
C VAL A 122 15.93 -2.42 -4.75
N ASP A 123 17.18 -1.98 -4.77
CA ASP A 123 17.78 -1.20 -3.69
C ASP A 123 17.93 0.27 -4.10
N ILE A 124 17.40 1.16 -3.28
CA ILE A 124 17.43 2.60 -3.44
C ILE A 124 18.31 3.16 -2.32
N ASN A 125 19.42 3.78 -2.70
CA ASN A 125 20.47 4.20 -1.78
C ASN A 125 21.17 5.47 -2.27
N CYS A 126 21.97 6.07 -1.38
CA CYS A 126 22.72 7.28 -1.66
C CYS A 126 23.98 7.04 -2.51
N LYS A 127 24.59 5.85 -2.38
CA LYS A 127 25.87 5.51 -3.05
C LYS A 127 25.71 5.32 -4.56
N ASP A 128 24.63 4.70 -4.99
CA ASP A 128 24.32 4.44 -6.39
C ASP A 128 23.62 5.65 -7.04
N ASN A 129 23.50 6.78 -6.33
CA ASN A 129 22.79 7.98 -6.76
C ASN A 129 21.33 7.71 -7.21
N SER A 130 20.68 6.69 -6.62
CA SER A 130 19.27 6.37 -6.90
C SER A 130 18.32 7.19 -6.01
N ALA A 131 18.83 7.73 -4.90
CA ALA A 131 18.15 8.68 -4.06
C ALA A 131 18.91 10.00 -3.92
N ARG A 132 18.16 11.10 -3.82
CA ARG A 132 18.63 12.38 -3.30
C ARG A 132 18.66 12.31 -1.79
N CYS A 133 19.86 12.36 -1.24
CA CYS A 133 20.08 12.18 0.17
C CYS A 133 20.35 13.48 0.89
N VAL A 134 20.02 13.49 2.18
CA VAL A 134 20.37 14.56 3.11
C VAL A 134 21.31 14.01 4.16
N GLN A 135 22.34 14.79 4.50
CA GLN A 135 23.28 14.40 5.53
C GLN A 135 22.75 14.81 6.90
N LEU A 136 22.58 13.82 7.77
CA LEU A 136 22.29 14.03 9.18
C LEU A 136 23.62 13.92 9.94
N THR A 137 24.08 15.05 10.46
CA THR A 137 25.35 15.15 11.19
C THR A 137 25.08 15.47 12.65
N CYS A 138 25.44 14.52 13.52
CA CYS A 138 25.23 14.62 14.95
C CYS A 138 26.59 14.62 15.64
N HIS A 139 26.79 15.57 16.55
CA HIS A 139 27.99 15.63 17.38
C HIS A 139 27.70 14.98 18.74
N PHE A 140 28.64 14.17 19.17
CA PHE A 140 28.63 13.54 20.48
C PHE A 140 29.69 14.19 21.35
N ASP A 141 29.37 14.33 22.63
CA ASP A 141 30.37 14.68 23.64
C ASP A 141 31.17 13.43 24.02
N TYR A 142 31.92 13.52 25.12
CA TYR A 142 32.62 12.39 25.72
C TYR A 142 31.69 11.18 25.94
N ILE A 143 32.04 10.05 25.31
CA ILE A 143 31.43 8.73 25.52
C ILE A 143 32.46 7.88 26.28
N GLY A 144 32.09 7.37 27.45
CA GLY A 144 32.97 6.57 28.29
C GLY A 144 33.28 5.18 27.71
N SER A 145 34.30 4.52 28.26
CA SER A 145 34.52 3.08 28.03
C SER A 145 33.30 2.29 28.53
N ASN A 146 32.76 1.40 27.71
CA ASN A 146 31.49 0.67 27.94
C ASN A 146 30.21 1.53 27.94
N ASP A 147 30.28 2.79 27.49
CA ASP A 147 29.09 3.61 27.28
C ASP A 147 28.61 3.52 25.83
N SER A 148 27.34 3.83 25.59
CA SER A 148 26.74 3.81 24.26
C SER A 148 25.77 4.97 24.08
N ALA A 149 25.83 5.59 22.91
CA ALA A 149 24.88 6.62 22.51
C ALA A 149 23.94 6.05 21.44
N LEU A 150 22.65 6.37 21.54
CA LEU A 150 21.63 5.96 20.59
C LEU A 150 21.15 7.17 19.79
N ILE A 151 21.12 7.06 18.46
CA ILE A 151 20.42 8.03 17.60
C ILE A 151 19.06 7.44 17.25
N GLU A 152 18.00 8.19 17.52
CA GLU A 152 16.64 7.83 17.19
C GLU A 152 16.10 8.77 16.12
N ILE A 153 15.80 8.20 14.94
CA ILE A 153 15.26 8.92 13.79
C ILE A 153 13.84 8.41 13.55
N ARG A 154 12.85 9.29 13.61
CA ARG A 154 11.47 8.96 13.23
C ARG A 154 11.16 9.50 11.85
N ALA A 155 10.81 8.58 10.96
CA ALA A 155 10.46 8.88 9.58
C ALA A 155 9.20 8.13 9.18
N ARG A 156 8.61 8.55 8.06
CA ARG A 156 7.51 7.85 7.41
C ARG A 156 7.82 7.64 5.93
N LEU A 157 7.29 6.53 5.44
CA LEU A 157 7.30 6.19 4.03
C LEU A 157 6.25 7.02 3.28
N TRP A 158 6.59 7.47 2.08
CA TRP A 158 5.64 8.14 1.19
C TRP A 158 4.87 7.12 0.35
N ASN A 159 3.59 6.90 0.64
CA ASN A 159 2.80 5.85 -0.02
C ASN A 159 2.70 6.03 -1.55
N TRP A 160 2.58 7.28 -2.01
CA TRP A 160 2.36 7.59 -3.44
C TRP A 160 3.44 7.02 -4.34
N THR A 161 4.70 7.16 -3.92
CA THR A 161 5.88 6.77 -4.71
C THR A 161 5.88 5.28 -4.99
N PHE A 162 5.51 4.47 -4.00
CA PHE A 162 5.52 3.01 -4.08
C PHE A 162 4.21 2.42 -4.61
N SER A 163 3.18 3.26 -4.76
CA SER A 163 1.90 2.88 -5.37
C SER A 163 1.92 2.95 -6.90
N ALA A 164 2.97 3.53 -7.50
CA ALA A 164 3.09 3.60 -8.95
C ALA A 164 3.26 2.21 -9.57
N GLU A 165 2.66 2.00 -10.74
CA GLU A 165 2.63 0.72 -11.44
C GLU A 165 4.04 0.15 -11.68
N ASP A 166 5.00 1.02 -11.94
CA ASP A 166 6.39 0.65 -12.23
C ASP A 166 7.07 -0.08 -11.07
N TYR A 167 6.64 0.12 -9.82
CA TYR A 167 7.20 -0.49 -8.63
C TYR A 167 6.54 -1.82 -8.23
N ARG A 168 5.34 -2.10 -8.75
CA ARG A 168 4.58 -3.34 -8.44
C ARG A 168 5.27 -4.60 -8.95
N GLN A 169 6.14 -4.47 -9.94
CA GLN A 169 6.94 -5.57 -10.50
C GLN A 169 8.00 -6.14 -9.54
N PHE A 170 8.26 -5.48 -8.41
CA PHE A 170 9.21 -5.90 -7.38
C PHE A 170 8.45 -6.44 -6.16
N ASP A 171 9.02 -7.42 -5.46
CA ASP A 171 8.44 -8.00 -4.24
C ASP A 171 8.51 -7.03 -3.07
N TYR A 172 9.65 -6.35 -2.96
CA TYR A 172 9.76 -5.17 -2.13
C TYR A 172 10.89 -4.28 -2.64
N ILE A 173 10.88 -3.07 -2.12
CA ILE A 173 11.87 -2.04 -2.39
C ILE A 173 12.68 -1.86 -1.12
N ALA A 174 13.98 -2.10 -1.23
CA ALA A 174 14.94 -1.83 -0.18
C ALA A 174 15.31 -0.35 -0.24
N ILE A 175 15.09 0.39 0.84
CA ILE A 175 15.56 1.77 0.99
C ILE A 175 16.67 1.75 2.01
N THR A 176 17.89 1.94 1.55
CA THR A 176 19.09 1.77 2.35
C THR A 176 19.66 3.12 2.78
N SER A 177 19.74 3.30 4.10
CA SER A 177 20.40 4.43 4.75
C SER A 177 21.74 3.99 5.35
N GLU A 178 22.69 4.90 5.35
CA GLU A 178 24.08 4.60 5.70
C GLU A 178 24.62 5.60 6.72
N GLY A 179 25.20 5.10 7.80
CA GLY A 179 25.79 5.89 8.87
C GLY A 179 27.29 5.68 8.91
N PHE A 180 28.03 6.77 9.14
CA PHE A 180 29.47 6.74 9.37
C PHE A 180 29.76 7.47 10.67
N ILE A 181 30.73 6.98 11.42
CA ILE A 181 31.26 7.62 12.63
C ILE A 181 32.66 8.12 12.31
N GLU A 182 32.90 9.39 12.60
CA GLU A 182 34.20 10.02 12.45
C GLU A 182 34.65 10.54 13.82
N LEU A 183 35.81 10.12 14.28
CA LEU A 183 36.48 10.70 15.43
C LEU A 183 37.42 11.81 15.00
N ASP A 184 37.46 12.88 15.80
CA ASP A 184 38.38 13.98 15.58
C ASP A 184 39.82 13.51 15.82
N PRO A 185 40.71 13.54 14.81
CA PRO A 185 42.10 13.11 14.95
C PRO A 185 42.88 13.93 15.98
N SER A 186 42.42 15.13 16.34
CA SER A 186 43.02 15.97 17.39
C SER A 186 42.98 15.32 18.78
N GLN A 187 42.07 14.36 19.00
CA GLN A 187 41.90 13.66 20.27
C GLN A 187 43.00 12.61 20.52
N GLY A 188 43.88 12.35 19.53
CA GLY A 188 45.01 11.42 19.68
C GLY A 188 44.59 9.94 19.79
N ILE A 189 43.35 9.60 19.43
CA ILE A 189 42.83 8.24 19.48
C ILE A 189 43.22 7.51 18.19
N LEU A 190 43.95 6.40 18.33
CA LEU A 190 44.24 5.49 17.22
C LEU A 190 43.02 4.59 17.01
N GLU A 191 42.27 4.86 15.94
CA GLU A 191 41.05 4.15 15.62
C GLU A 191 41.21 3.22 14.41
N GLU A 192 40.56 2.05 14.48
CA GLU A 192 40.37 1.19 13.33
C GLU A 192 39.09 1.60 12.56
N LYS A 193 39.25 2.35 11.46
CA LYS A 193 38.13 2.87 10.65
C LYS A 193 37.27 1.79 9.97
N SER A 194 37.67 0.52 10.02
CA SER A 194 36.99 -0.58 9.34
C SER A 194 35.56 -0.82 9.86
N ASN A 195 35.30 -0.51 11.13
CA ASN A 195 34.02 -0.73 11.80
C ASN A 195 33.19 0.54 12.02
N ASN A 196 33.57 1.65 11.37
CA ASN A 196 32.92 2.95 11.58
C ASN A 196 31.67 3.13 10.73
N PHE A 197 31.09 2.05 10.24
CA PHE A 197 30.02 2.07 9.27
C PHE A 197 28.85 1.21 9.72
N ALA A 198 27.64 1.75 9.59
CA ALA A 198 26.40 1.05 9.84
C ALA A 198 25.45 1.23 8.66
N ARG A 199 24.74 0.16 8.28
CA ARG A 199 23.75 0.18 7.20
C ARG A 199 22.42 -0.28 7.74
N ILE A 200 21.36 0.47 7.45
CA ILE A 200 19.99 0.13 7.82
C ILE A 200 19.14 0.14 6.55
N THR A 201 18.43 -0.96 6.31
CA THR A 201 17.55 -1.11 5.14
C THR A 201 16.10 -1.19 5.58
N THR A 202 15.28 -0.28 5.05
CA THR A 202 13.82 -0.29 5.23
C THR A 202 13.20 -1.03 4.04
N ARG A 203 12.38 -2.05 4.29
CA ARG A 203 11.67 -2.79 3.25
C ARG A 203 10.28 -2.19 3.04
N ALA A 204 10.03 -1.68 1.85
CA ALA A 204 8.73 -1.18 1.43
C ALA A 204 8.06 -2.19 0.49
N TYR A 205 6.93 -2.74 0.93
CA TYR A 205 6.14 -3.68 0.13
C TYR A 205 5.11 -2.88 -0.67
N PRO A 206 5.17 -2.87 -2.01
CA PRO A 206 4.16 -2.20 -2.82
C PRO A 206 2.80 -2.90 -2.63
N ASP A 207 1.72 -2.12 -2.64
CA ASP A 207 0.37 -2.65 -2.56
C ASP A 207 0.06 -3.38 -3.87
N ARG A 208 0.25 -4.70 -3.83
CA ARG A 208 -0.16 -5.58 -4.90
C ARG A 208 -1.63 -5.87 -4.66
N PRO A 209 -2.55 -5.54 -5.59
CA PRO A 209 -3.86 -6.17 -5.53
C PRO A 209 -3.58 -7.66 -5.44
N GLN A 210 -4.12 -8.34 -4.41
CA GLN A 210 -4.01 -9.78 -4.22
C GLN A 210 -4.04 -10.38 -5.60
N GLN A 211 -2.91 -10.95 -6.03
CA GLN A 211 -2.76 -11.45 -7.38
C GLN A 211 -3.97 -12.32 -7.60
N GLU A 212 -4.87 -11.85 -8.48
CA GLU A 212 -6.13 -12.51 -8.80
C GLU A 212 -5.76 -13.98 -8.95
N ASP A 213 -6.09 -14.81 -7.96
CA ASP A 213 -5.74 -16.22 -7.94
C ASP A 213 -6.18 -16.71 -9.30
N HIS A 214 -5.22 -17.01 -10.19
CA HIS A 214 -5.51 -17.19 -11.60
C HIS A 214 -6.63 -18.21 -11.68
N ILE A 215 -7.86 -17.72 -11.92
CA ILE A 215 -9.04 -18.57 -11.83
C ILE A 215 -8.79 -19.63 -12.86
N ASN A 216 -8.58 -20.85 -12.37
CA ASN A 216 -8.07 -21.91 -13.22
C ASN A 216 -9.15 -22.17 -14.28
N LEU A 217 -8.91 -21.72 -15.51
CA LEU A 217 -9.94 -21.67 -16.56
C LEU A 217 -10.58 -23.03 -16.82
N TRP A 218 -9.85 -24.10 -16.51
CA TRP A 218 -10.36 -25.47 -16.50
C TRP A 218 -11.51 -25.69 -15.51
N ILE A 219 -11.48 -25.07 -14.33
CA ILE A 219 -12.55 -25.14 -13.31
C ILE A 219 -13.82 -24.43 -13.83
N LEU A 220 -13.66 -23.29 -14.50
CA LEU A 220 -14.78 -22.59 -15.15
C LEU A 220 -15.43 -23.49 -16.23
N LEU A 221 -14.61 -24.10 -17.07
CA LEU A 221 -15.08 -25.00 -18.13
C LEU A 221 -15.78 -26.25 -17.56
N LEU A 222 -15.23 -26.83 -16.49
CA LEU A 222 -15.83 -27.96 -15.78
C LEU A 222 -17.19 -27.60 -15.18
N SER A 223 -17.31 -26.42 -14.57
CA SER A 223 -18.56 -25.93 -13.99
C SER A 223 -19.66 -25.79 -15.06
N ILE A 224 -19.31 -25.30 -16.25
CA ILE A 224 -20.26 -25.16 -17.36
C ILE A 224 -20.74 -26.54 -17.83
N LEU A 225 -19.85 -27.51 -17.98
CA LEU A 225 -20.20 -28.87 -18.38
C LEU A 225 -21.14 -29.55 -17.38
N ILE A 226 -20.86 -29.42 -16.08
CA ILE A 226 -21.73 -29.95 -15.02
C ILE A 226 -23.09 -29.26 -15.02
N GLY A 227 -23.12 -27.94 -15.20
CA GLY A 227 -24.36 -27.17 -15.29
C GLY A 227 -25.25 -27.62 -16.46
N PHE A 228 -24.66 -27.82 -17.64
CA PHE A 228 -25.39 -28.36 -18.80
C PHE A 228 -25.87 -29.80 -18.58
N GLY A 229 -25.06 -30.64 -17.94
CA GLY A 229 -25.47 -32.00 -17.59
C GLY A 229 -26.69 -32.01 -16.67
N LEU A 230 -26.67 -31.23 -15.60
CA LEU A 230 -27.79 -31.09 -14.66
C LEU A 230 -29.04 -30.52 -15.35
N LEU A 231 -28.88 -29.51 -16.20
CA LEU A 231 -29.98 -28.94 -16.97
C LEU A 231 -30.63 -29.97 -17.89
N GLY A 232 -29.81 -30.77 -18.61
CA GLY A 232 -30.31 -31.85 -19.47
C GLY A 232 -31.09 -32.90 -18.69
N ILE A 233 -30.58 -33.32 -17.52
CA ILE A 233 -31.26 -34.27 -16.63
C ILE A 233 -32.61 -33.71 -16.16
N LEU A 234 -32.66 -32.44 -15.75
CA LEU A 234 -33.91 -31.80 -15.34
C LEU A 234 -34.96 -31.78 -16.45
N ILE A 235 -34.55 -31.47 -17.69
CA ILE A 235 -35.46 -31.51 -18.84
C ILE A 235 -36.00 -32.92 -19.06
N LEU A 236 -35.14 -33.94 -18.99
CA LEU A 236 -35.56 -35.34 -19.14
C LEU A 236 -36.52 -35.77 -18.02
N CYS A 237 -36.24 -35.39 -16.78
CA CYS A 237 -37.16 -35.65 -15.66
C CYS A 237 -38.49 -34.93 -15.89
N CYS A 238 -38.50 -33.64 -16.21
CA CYS A 238 -39.74 -32.90 -16.48
C CYS A 238 -40.54 -33.47 -17.66
N TRP A 239 -39.85 -34.03 -18.66
CA TRP A 239 -40.47 -34.71 -19.79
C TRP A 239 -41.08 -36.05 -19.36
N HIS A 240 -40.33 -36.87 -18.62
CA HIS A 240 -40.77 -38.19 -18.17
C HIS A 240 -41.88 -38.12 -17.09
N PHE A 241 -41.85 -37.10 -16.23
CA PHE A 241 -42.91 -36.84 -15.24
C PHE A 241 -44.12 -36.10 -15.85
N GLY A 242 -44.14 -35.88 -17.17
CA GLY A 242 -45.34 -35.43 -17.87
C GLY A 242 -45.74 -33.97 -17.60
N PHE A 243 -44.83 -33.14 -17.08
CA PHE A 243 -45.11 -31.73 -16.80
C PHE A 243 -45.51 -30.94 -18.07
N PHE A 244 -44.95 -31.33 -19.22
CA PHE A 244 -45.29 -30.76 -20.54
C PHE A 244 -46.52 -31.39 -21.19
N ASN A 245 -47.04 -32.51 -20.67
CA ASN A 245 -48.27 -33.15 -21.14
C ASN A 245 -49.52 -32.54 -20.52
N ARG A 246 -49.55 -31.21 -20.37
CA ARG A 246 -50.82 -30.53 -20.10
C ARG A 246 -51.70 -30.68 -21.34
N LYS A 247 -52.62 -31.65 -21.28
CA LYS A 247 -53.84 -31.63 -22.09
C LYS A 247 -54.49 -30.28 -21.86
N ARG A 248 -54.25 -29.32 -22.75
CA ARG A 248 -55.09 -28.14 -22.82
C ARG A 248 -56.51 -28.68 -23.04
N PRO A 249 -57.51 -28.36 -22.20
CA PRO A 249 -58.89 -28.69 -22.52
C PRO A 249 -59.15 -28.14 -23.91
N GLN A 250 -59.36 -29.07 -24.82
CA GLN A 250 -59.36 -28.84 -26.24
C GLN A 250 -60.63 -28.07 -26.56
N LEU A 251 -60.51 -27.16 -27.52
CA LEU A 251 -61.46 -26.69 -28.53
C LEU A 251 -62.98 -26.99 -28.37
N GLU A 252 -63.41 -28.12 -27.81
CA GLU A 252 -64.79 -28.47 -27.50
C GLU A 252 -65.50 -27.45 -26.61
N LEU A 253 -64.84 -26.88 -25.59
CA LEU A 253 -65.49 -25.84 -24.77
C LEU A 253 -65.74 -24.56 -25.59
N HIS A 254 -64.82 -24.23 -26.49
CA HIS A 254 -64.98 -23.08 -27.38
C HIS A 254 -66.04 -23.34 -28.45
N GLN A 255 -66.09 -24.54 -29.02
CA GLN A 255 -67.11 -24.98 -29.99
C GLN A 255 -68.51 -25.04 -29.36
N ALA A 256 -68.63 -25.45 -28.10
CA ALA A 256 -69.91 -25.45 -27.37
C ALA A 256 -70.44 -24.02 -27.12
N HIS A 257 -69.56 -23.06 -26.85
CA HIS A 257 -69.95 -21.65 -26.76
C HIS A 257 -70.44 -21.10 -28.11
N TYR A 258 -69.74 -21.37 -29.22
CA TYR A 258 -70.18 -20.92 -30.54
C TYR A 258 -71.46 -21.60 -31.06
N ALA A 259 -71.70 -22.86 -30.70
CA ALA A 259 -72.93 -23.55 -31.05
C ALA A 259 -74.15 -22.95 -30.34
N ARG A 260 -74.02 -22.64 -29.04
CA ARG A 260 -75.07 -21.92 -28.29
C ARG A 260 -75.33 -20.52 -28.83
N GLU A 261 -74.29 -19.76 -29.15
CA GLU A 261 -74.46 -18.42 -29.74
C GLU A 261 -75.20 -18.47 -31.08
N ARG A 262 -75.04 -19.54 -31.88
CA ARG A 262 -75.81 -19.73 -33.12
C ARG A 262 -77.28 -20.06 -32.87
N GLU A 263 -77.58 -20.93 -31.91
CA GLU A 263 -78.97 -21.27 -31.55
C GLU A 263 -79.71 -20.04 -30.99
N GLU A 264 -79.06 -19.24 -30.15
CA GLU A 264 -79.64 -17.99 -29.62
C GLU A 264 -79.92 -16.95 -30.73
N MET A 265 -79.05 -16.85 -31.75
CA MET A 265 -79.30 -15.98 -32.91
C MET A 265 -80.45 -16.47 -33.80
N GLU A 266 -80.60 -17.78 -34.00
CA GLU A 266 -81.69 -18.36 -34.78
C GLU A 266 -83.06 -18.23 -34.08
N GLU A 267 -83.11 -18.41 -32.75
CA GLU A 267 -84.35 -18.19 -31.98
C GLU A 267 -84.77 -16.71 -31.94
N SER A 268 -83.82 -15.77 -31.84
CA SER A 268 -84.09 -14.33 -31.92
C SER A 268 -84.66 -13.93 -33.30
N PHE A 269 -84.17 -14.54 -34.38
CA PHE A 269 -84.63 -14.26 -35.74
C PHE A 269 -86.00 -14.90 -36.04
N GLY A 270 -86.31 -16.05 -35.43
CA GLY A 270 -87.58 -16.77 -35.62
C GLY A 270 -88.79 -16.18 -34.87
N MET A 271 -88.59 -15.41 -33.80
CA MET A 271 -89.68 -14.74 -33.05
C MET A 271 -90.03 -13.34 -33.57
N GLY A 272 -89.37 -12.85 -34.62
CA GLY A 272 -89.57 -11.51 -35.19
C GLY A 272 -90.41 -11.46 -36.49
N LEU A 273 -91.01 -12.57 -36.90
CA LEU A 273 -91.90 -12.71 -38.07
C LEU A 273 -93.28 -13.21 -37.64
#